data_AF-A0A7W0QPW6-F1
#
_entry.id   AF-A0A7W0QPW6-F1
#
_cell.length_a   1.000
_cell.length_b   1.000
_cell.length_c   1.000
_cell.angle_alpha   90.00
_cell.angle_beta   90.00
_cell.angle_gamma   90.00
#
_symmetry.space_group_name_H-M   'P 1'
#
loop_
_entity.id
_entity.type
_entity.pdbx_description
1 polymer ?
#
loop_
_entity_poly.entity_id
_entity_poly.type
_entity_poly.pdbx_seq_one_letter_code
_entity_poly.pdbx_strand_id
1 'polypeptide(L)'
;MVGELALLDGSPRDATVTAQRAVSVRLVPRSTFLDLLKREPLAVEGLLRTLAGLVWAGNARHADFVGLDVPGRLPKWLLRHAMPATAGAVAPEASVMLDRSQGELAAELGTTRSTLNRALHDFESLGLIVLDGNRISLRKPDALRSYTT
;
A
#
# COMPACT_ATOMS: atom_id res chain seq x y z
N MET A 1 -17.53 12.67 -11.08
CA MET A 1 -18.23 13.62 -10.18
C MET A 1 -17.16 14.19 -9.25
N VAL A 2 -17.44 15.20 -8.41
CA VAL A 2 -16.41 15.70 -7.48
C VAL A 2 -16.95 15.75 -6.06
N GLY A 3 -16.23 15.08 -5.17
CA GLY A 3 -16.58 14.90 -3.76
C GLY A 3 -17.82 14.03 -3.55
N GLU A 4 -17.92 12.95 -4.32
CA GLU A 4 -18.82 11.83 -4.04
C GLU A 4 -18.58 11.18 -2.67
N LEU A 5 -17.35 11.20 -2.15
CA LEU A 5 -16.99 10.56 -0.87
C LEU A 5 -17.77 11.16 0.31
N ALA A 6 -17.76 12.49 0.45
CA ALA A 6 -18.52 13.23 1.46
C ALA A 6 -20.06 13.06 1.31
N LEU A 7 -20.55 12.63 0.15
CA LEU A 7 -21.98 12.30 -0.07
C LEU A 7 -22.34 10.88 0.39
N LEU A 8 -21.34 10.02 0.62
CA LEU A 8 -21.53 8.65 1.10
C LEU A 8 -21.38 8.56 2.61
N ASP A 9 -20.27 9.02 3.18
CA ASP A 9 -19.95 8.86 4.60
C ASP A 9 -20.49 9.99 5.49
N GLY A 10 -20.74 11.17 4.91
CA GLY A 10 -21.23 12.35 5.65
C GLY A 10 -20.11 13.16 6.27
N SER A 11 -18.85 12.88 5.91
CA SER A 11 -17.70 13.63 6.39
C SER A 11 -17.68 15.06 5.82
N PRO A 12 -16.97 15.98 6.51
CA PRO A 12 -16.61 17.27 5.93
C PRO A 12 -15.87 17.10 4.60
N ARG A 13 -15.83 18.15 3.77
CA ARG A 13 -15.07 18.12 2.52
C ARG A 13 -13.58 18.07 2.83
N ASP A 14 -12.91 17.00 2.40
CA ASP A 14 -11.46 16.82 2.58
C ASP A 14 -10.60 17.50 1.51
N ALA A 15 -11.23 18.16 0.53
CA ALA A 15 -10.52 18.84 -0.55
C ALA A 15 -11.31 20.05 -1.08
N THR A 16 -10.56 21.03 -1.59
CA THR A 16 -11.10 22.21 -2.29
C THR A 16 -11.09 21.99 -3.80
N VAL A 17 -12.11 22.50 -4.48
CA VAL A 17 -12.22 22.48 -5.95
C VAL A 17 -12.21 23.91 -6.46
N THR A 18 -11.22 24.25 -7.27
CA THR A 18 -11.07 25.59 -7.85
C THR A 18 -11.26 25.54 -9.35
N ALA A 19 -12.14 26.39 -9.88
CA ALA A 19 -12.33 26.53 -11.32
C ALA A 19 -11.17 27.34 -11.94
N GLN A 20 -10.45 26.74 -12.88
CA GLN A 20 -9.34 27.43 -13.59
C GLN A 20 -9.81 28.36 -14.71
N ARG A 21 -11.08 28.26 -15.10
CA ARG A 21 -11.75 29.07 -16.13
C ARG A 21 -13.24 29.11 -15.84
N ALA A 22 -14.00 29.91 -16.59
CA ALA A 22 -15.45 29.90 -16.51
C ALA A 22 -16.00 28.48 -16.76
N VAL A 23 -16.82 28.00 -15.82
CA VAL A 23 -17.46 26.67 -15.85
C VAL A 23 -18.90 26.81 -15.40
N SER A 24 -19.75 25.92 -15.91
CA SER A 24 -21.10 25.70 -15.38
C SER A 24 -21.12 24.40 -14.61
N VAL A 25 -21.68 24.42 -13.39
CA VAL A 25 -21.78 23.24 -12.52
C VAL A 25 -23.22 22.97 -12.15
N ARG A 26 -23.53 21.70 -11.91
CA ARG A 26 -24.82 21.26 -11.36
C ARG A 26 -24.58 20.72 -9.96
N LEU A 27 -25.36 21.21 -9.00
CA LEU A 27 -25.31 20.74 -7.63
C LEU A 27 -26.36 19.64 -7.43
N VAL A 28 -25.93 18.50 -6.91
CA VAL A 28 -26.81 17.40 -6.49
C VAL A 28 -26.81 17.35 -4.97
N PRO A 29 -27.95 17.57 -4.30
CA PRO A 29 -28.06 17.42 -2.85
C PRO A 29 -27.80 15.97 -2.41
N ARG A 30 -27.24 15.79 -1.21
CA ARG A 30 -26.96 14.46 -0.65
C ARG A 30 -28.21 13.58 -0.57
N SER A 31 -29.33 14.13 -0.14
CA SER A 31 -30.61 13.39 -0.06
C SER A 31 -31.03 12.84 -1.42
N THR A 32 -31.03 13.69 -2.45
CA THR A 32 -31.35 13.29 -3.83
C THR A 32 -30.43 12.21 -4.36
N PHE A 33 -29.13 12.29 -4.06
CA PHE A 33 -28.16 11.27 -4.44
C PHE A 33 -28.41 9.92 -3.75
N LEU A 34 -28.64 9.92 -2.43
CA LEU A 34 -28.92 8.70 -1.68
C LEU A 34 -30.24 8.05 -2.12
N ASP A 35 -31.26 8.85 -2.43
CA ASP A 35 -32.53 8.32 -2.92
C ASP A 35 -32.43 7.75 -4.34
N LEU A 36 -31.56 8.30 -5.19
CA LEU A 36 -31.23 7.72 -6.49
C LEU A 36 -30.58 6.34 -6.32
N LEU A 37 -29.59 6.20 -5.42
CA LEU A 37 -28.92 4.92 -5.18
C LEU A 37 -29.87 3.83 -4.68
N LYS A 38 -30.90 4.19 -3.90
CA LYS A 38 -31.93 3.24 -3.45
C LYS A 38 -32.83 2.76 -4.58
N ARG A 39 -33.08 3.61 -5.58
CA ARG A 39 -34.06 3.35 -6.65
C ARG A 39 -33.43 2.71 -7.88
N GLU A 40 -32.15 2.97 -8.13
CA GLU A 40 -31.45 2.53 -9.34
C GLU A 40 -30.19 1.71 -9.01
N PRO A 41 -30.29 0.37 -8.99
CA PRO A 41 -29.15 -0.52 -8.70
C PRO A 41 -27.96 -0.31 -9.64
N LEU A 42 -28.22 0.01 -10.92
CA LEU A 42 -27.16 0.32 -11.89
C LEU A 42 -26.33 1.54 -11.49
N ALA A 43 -26.93 2.52 -10.78
CA ALA A 43 -26.21 3.67 -10.26
C ALA A 43 -25.23 3.26 -9.14
N VAL A 44 -25.59 2.26 -8.33
CA VAL A 44 -24.70 1.69 -7.30
C VAL A 44 -23.52 0.98 -7.95
N GLU A 45 -23.73 0.18 -8.99
CA GLU A 45 -22.62 -0.46 -9.72
C GLU A 45 -21.69 0.56 -10.38
N GLY A 46 -22.24 1.63 -10.94
CA GLY A 46 -21.46 2.75 -11.47
C GLY A 46 -20.60 3.40 -10.39
N LEU A 47 -21.20 3.66 -9.23
CA LEU A 47 -20.52 4.24 -8.08
C LEU A 47 -19.39 3.34 -7.54
N LEU A 48 -19.66 2.04 -7.37
CA LEU A 48 -18.65 1.06 -6.92
C LEU A 48 -17.47 0.99 -7.89
N ARG A 49 -17.73 1.04 -9.21
CA ARG A 49 -16.67 1.14 -10.23
C ARG A 49 -15.85 2.43 -10.11
N THR A 50 -16.50 3.57 -9.86
CA THR A 50 -15.80 4.84 -9.61
C THR A 50 -14.95 4.79 -8.35
N LEU A 51 -15.47 4.25 -7.24
CA LEU A 51 -14.72 4.09 -5.98
C LEU A 51 -13.54 3.13 -6.13
N ALA A 52 -13.75 1.99 -6.80
CA ALA A 52 -12.65 1.08 -7.15
C ALA A 52 -11.60 1.83 -7.97
N GLY A 53 -12.01 2.58 -8.99
CA GLY A 53 -11.12 3.42 -9.79
C GLY A 53 -10.36 4.47 -8.97
N LEU A 54 -10.97 5.08 -7.95
CA LEU A 54 -10.31 6.00 -7.02
C LEU A 54 -9.27 5.29 -6.15
N VAL A 55 -9.59 4.09 -5.64
CA VAL A 55 -8.63 3.26 -4.90
C VAL A 55 -7.46 2.86 -5.81
N TRP A 56 -7.74 2.41 -7.03
CA TRP A 56 -6.71 2.09 -8.02
C TRP A 56 -5.88 3.30 -8.41
N ALA A 57 -6.48 4.47 -8.60
CA ALA A 57 -5.76 5.71 -8.91
C ALA A 57 -4.94 6.23 -7.71
N GLY A 58 -5.43 6.06 -6.48
CA GLY A 58 -4.68 6.35 -5.26
C GLY A 58 -3.48 5.42 -5.10
N ASN A 59 -3.70 4.12 -5.29
CA ASN A 59 -2.64 3.11 -5.31
C ASN A 59 -1.66 3.35 -6.47
N ALA A 60 -2.14 3.79 -7.63
CA ALA A 60 -1.31 4.12 -8.79
C ALA A 60 -0.50 5.40 -8.56
N ARG A 61 -1.04 6.43 -7.89
CA ARG A 61 -0.26 7.62 -7.50
C ARG A 61 0.76 7.30 -6.40
N HIS A 62 0.43 6.38 -5.50
CA HIS A 62 1.41 5.77 -4.62
C HIS A 62 2.43 4.94 -5.41
N ALA A 63 2.02 4.24 -6.49
CA ALA A 63 2.88 3.46 -7.37
C ALA A 63 3.68 4.30 -8.40
N ASP A 64 3.28 5.52 -8.70
CA ASP A 64 4.08 6.48 -9.48
C ASP A 64 5.23 7.02 -8.61
N PHE A 65 5.11 6.90 -7.28
CA PHE A 65 6.24 6.89 -6.36
C PHE A 65 6.88 5.50 -6.20
N VAL A 66 6.10 4.42 -6.38
CA VAL A 66 6.42 3.03 -6.02
C VAL A 66 6.26 2.08 -7.23
N GLY A 67 6.99 2.30 -8.31
CA GLY A 67 6.94 1.47 -9.51
C GLY A 67 7.89 0.29 -9.37
N LEU A 68 7.39 -0.87 -8.94
CA LEU A 68 8.17 -2.01 -8.43
C LEU A 68 9.04 -1.65 -7.22
N ASP A 69 8.66 -0.72 -6.35
CA ASP A 69 9.55 -0.29 -5.25
C ASP A 69 9.72 -1.37 -4.18
N VAL A 70 10.59 -1.07 -3.21
CA VAL A 70 10.99 -1.93 -2.08
C VAL A 70 9.97 -2.98 -1.63
N PRO A 71 8.65 -2.69 -1.45
CA PRO A 71 7.71 -3.68 -0.93
C PRO A 71 7.56 -4.99 -1.72
N GLY A 72 7.86 -5.03 -3.03
CA GLY A 72 7.87 -6.28 -3.80
C GLY A 72 9.26 -6.92 -3.92
N ARG A 73 10.30 -6.09 -4.06
CA ARG A 73 11.69 -6.55 -4.21
C ARG A 73 12.29 -7.04 -2.88
N LEU A 74 11.94 -6.39 -1.77
CA LEU A 74 12.45 -6.71 -0.44
C LEU A 74 11.99 -8.11 0.04
N PRO A 75 10.69 -8.48 0.02
CA PRO A 75 10.28 -9.84 0.38
C PRO A 75 10.92 -10.90 -0.52
N LYS A 76 11.00 -10.64 -1.83
CA LYS A 76 11.63 -11.55 -2.79
C LYS A 76 13.12 -11.74 -2.50
N TRP A 77 13.83 -10.65 -2.20
CA TRP A 77 15.24 -10.67 -1.82
C TRP A 77 15.45 -11.40 -0.48
N LEU A 78 14.64 -11.07 0.53
CA LEU A 78 14.68 -11.70 1.85
C LEU A 78 14.46 -13.21 1.76
N LEU A 79 13.42 -13.65 1.04
CA LEU A 79 13.14 -15.08 0.85
C LEU A 79 14.26 -15.81 0.09
N ARG A 80 14.92 -15.12 -0.86
CA ARG A 80 16.05 -15.69 -1.62
C ARG A 80 17.33 -15.79 -0.80
N HIS A 81 17.52 -14.95 0.21
CA HIS A 81 18.75 -14.88 1.02
C HIS A 81 18.55 -15.34 2.46
N ALA A 82 17.34 -15.82 2.78
CA ALA A 82 17.02 -16.44 4.05
C ALA A 82 17.81 -17.73 4.21
N MET A 83 18.60 -17.81 5.28
CA MET A 83 19.17 -19.07 5.72
C MET A 83 18.13 -19.83 6.54
N PRO A 84 17.97 -21.14 6.30
CA PRO A 84 17.10 -21.97 7.14
C PRO A 84 17.62 -21.96 8.58
N ALA A 85 16.71 -22.08 9.54
CA ALA A 85 17.05 -22.07 10.96
C ALA A 85 18.13 -23.12 11.27
N THR A 86 19.21 -22.68 11.92
CA THR A 86 20.25 -23.59 12.41
C THR A 86 19.67 -24.51 13.49
N ALA A 87 20.04 -25.78 13.44
CA ALA A 87 19.60 -26.78 14.41
C ALA A 87 19.97 -26.32 15.83
N GLY A 88 18.96 -26.02 16.66
CA GLY A 88 19.12 -25.58 18.05
C GLY A 88 18.47 -24.24 18.41
N ALA A 89 17.87 -23.51 17.46
CA ALA A 89 17.12 -22.28 17.76
C ALA A 89 15.72 -22.59 18.33
N VAL A 90 15.32 -21.84 19.37
CA VAL A 90 14.04 -21.98 20.12
C VAL A 90 12.80 -21.67 19.25
N ALA A 91 12.98 -21.10 18.06
CA ALA A 91 11.96 -20.99 17.03
C ALA A 91 12.60 -21.21 15.65
N PRO A 92 12.00 -22.03 14.76
CA PRO A 92 12.51 -22.27 13.42
C PRO A 92 12.17 -21.10 12.50
N GLU A 93 12.72 -19.93 12.77
CA GLU A 93 12.52 -18.75 11.91
C GLU A 93 13.69 -18.63 10.94
N ALA A 94 13.37 -18.59 9.65
CA ALA A 94 14.36 -18.30 8.63
C ALA A 94 14.88 -16.87 8.84
N SER A 95 16.17 -16.63 8.67
CA SER A 95 16.75 -15.31 8.93
C SER A 95 17.76 -14.91 7.88
N VAL A 96 17.92 -13.60 7.69
CA VAL A 96 18.90 -13.00 6.80
C VAL A 96 19.88 -12.19 7.65
N MET A 97 21.17 -12.51 7.55
CA MET A 97 22.23 -11.65 8.06
C MET A 97 22.60 -10.66 6.96
N LEU A 98 22.47 -9.36 7.24
CA LEU A 98 22.95 -8.32 6.35
C LEU A 98 24.46 -8.19 6.56
N ASP A 99 25.28 -8.51 5.58
CA ASP A 99 26.72 -8.29 5.59
C ASP A 99 27.11 -6.90 5.04
N ARG A 100 26.09 -6.10 4.68
CA ARG A 100 26.20 -4.82 4.00
C ARG A 100 25.36 -3.76 4.68
N SER A 101 25.69 -2.50 4.42
CA SER A 101 24.89 -1.37 4.88
C SER A 101 23.51 -1.35 4.20
N GLN A 102 22.51 -0.79 4.89
CA GLN A 102 21.19 -0.54 4.30
C GLN A 102 21.26 0.36 3.06
N GLY A 103 22.29 1.20 2.93
CA GLY A 103 22.50 2.02 1.72
C GLY A 103 22.86 1.17 0.50
N GLU A 104 23.73 0.17 0.67
CA GLU A 104 24.10 -0.77 -0.39
C GLU A 104 22.94 -1.68 -0.76
N LEU A 105 22.19 -2.17 0.23
CA LEU A 105 20.96 -2.94 -0.02
C LEU A 105 19.92 -2.10 -0.77
N ALA A 106 19.77 -0.82 -0.42
CA ALA A 106 18.86 0.07 -1.13
C ALA A 106 19.29 0.26 -2.59
N ALA A 107 20.59 0.45 -2.85
CA ALA A 107 21.13 0.54 -4.20
C ALA A 107 20.91 -0.75 -5.02
N GLU A 108 21.13 -1.92 -4.41
CA GLU A 108 20.87 -3.23 -5.03
C GLU A 108 19.39 -3.42 -5.39
N LEU A 109 18.50 -2.98 -4.51
CA LEU A 109 17.06 -3.00 -4.74
C LEU A 109 16.59 -1.83 -5.61
N GLY A 110 17.47 -0.99 -6.12
CA GLY A 110 17.16 0.14 -7.01
C GLY A 110 16.24 1.18 -6.37
N THR A 111 16.47 1.49 -5.08
CA THR A 111 15.67 2.41 -4.28
C THR A 111 16.55 3.32 -3.40
N THR A 112 15.95 4.18 -2.57
CA THR A 112 16.69 5.00 -1.60
C THR A 112 16.75 4.35 -0.22
N ARG A 113 17.75 4.71 0.60
CA ARG A 113 17.85 4.25 2.00
C ARG A 113 16.60 4.59 2.83
N SER A 114 16.02 5.76 2.59
CA SER A 114 14.79 6.20 3.28
C SER A 114 13.61 5.31 2.92
N THR A 115 13.43 4.99 1.63
CA THR A 115 12.39 4.10 1.14
C THR A 115 12.57 2.67 1.67
N LEU A 116 13.81 2.17 1.71
CA LEU A 116 14.12 0.85 2.26
C LEU A 116 13.77 0.74 3.75
N ASN A 117 14.17 1.74 4.54
CA ASN A 117 13.88 1.74 5.98
C ASN A 117 12.39 1.83 6.28
N ARG A 118 11.65 2.62 5.49
CA ARG A 118 10.20 2.68 5.59
C ARG A 118 9.57 1.30 5.34
N ALA A 119 9.94 0.64 4.24
CA ALA A 119 9.41 -0.68 3.93
C ALA A 119 9.75 -1.72 5.02
N LEU A 120 11.00 -1.76 5.49
CA LEU A 120 11.40 -2.66 6.59
C LEU A 120 10.53 -2.44 7.83
N HIS A 121 10.28 -1.18 8.20
CA HIS A 121 9.43 -0.85 9.32
C HIS A 121 7.95 -1.20 9.09
N ASP A 122 7.44 -1.03 7.86
CA ASP A 122 6.09 -1.43 7.48
C ASP A 122 5.92 -2.97 7.62
N PHE A 123 6.87 -3.77 7.12
CA PHE A 123 6.86 -5.24 7.28
C PHE A 123 7.00 -5.68 8.75
N GLU A 124 7.76 -4.95 9.56
CA GLU A 124 7.88 -5.18 11.00
C GLU A 124 6.57 -4.87 11.73
N SER A 125 5.91 -3.76 11.40
CA SER A 125 4.62 -3.36 11.99
C SER A 125 3.49 -4.36 11.68
N LEU A 126 3.56 -5.02 10.51
CA LEU A 126 2.66 -6.11 10.12
C LEU A 126 3.01 -7.46 10.77
N GLY A 127 4.10 -7.52 11.55
CA GLY A 127 4.59 -8.73 12.19
C GLY A 127 5.07 -9.79 11.19
N LEU A 128 5.52 -9.37 10.00
CA LEU A 128 6.02 -10.24 8.94
C LEU A 128 7.52 -10.54 9.13
N ILE A 129 8.26 -9.55 9.64
CA ILE A 129 9.68 -9.64 9.98
C ILE A 129 9.96 -9.07 11.37
N VAL A 130 11.15 -9.34 11.90
CA VAL A 130 11.72 -8.69 13.09
C VAL A 130 13.13 -8.21 12.75
N LEU A 131 13.46 -6.96 13.12
CA LEU A 131 14.77 -6.36 12.90
C LEU A 131 15.61 -6.42 14.18
N ASP A 132 16.68 -7.21 14.17
CA ASP A 132 17.65 -7.33 15.27
C ASP A 132 19.02 -6.79 14.81
N GLY A 133 19.17 -5.46 14.81
CA GLY A 133 20.39 -4.81 14.36
C GLY A 133 20.70 -5.13 12.89
N ASN A 134 21.64 -6.04 12.65
CA ASN A 134 22.06 -6.46 11.31
C ASN A 134 21.43 -7.79 10.86
N ARG A 135 20.50 -8.33 11.65
CA ARG A 135 19.76 -9.57 11.38
C ARG A 135 18.29 -9.27 11.14
N ILE A 136 17.71 -9.89 10.11
CA ILE A 136 16.28 -9.84 9.81
C ILE A 136 15.71 -11.24 9.99
N SER A 137 14.79 -11.42 10.93
CA SER A 137 14.11 -12.70 11.17
C SER A 137 12.75 -12.72 10.47
N LEU A 138 12.43 -13.80 9.76
CA LEU A 138 11.20 -13.95 8.98
C LEU A 138 10.16 -14.70 9.81
N ARG A 139 9.19 -13.96 10.37
CA ARG A 139 8.13 -14.53 11.22
C ARG A 139 7.08 -15.28 10.43
N LYS A 140 6.70 -14.73 9.27
CA LYS A 140 5.65 -15.29 8.40
C LYS A 140 6.15 -15.40 6.95
N PRO A 141 7.03 -16.36 6.64
CA PRO A 141 7.59 -16.52 5.29
C PRO A 141 6.51 -16.76 4.22
N ASP A 142 5.44 -17.49 4.56
CA ASP A 142 4.34 -17.77 3.65
C ASP A 142 3.56 -16.51 3.29
N ALA A 143 3.35 -15.62 4.27
CA ALA A 143 2.73 -14.31 4.03
C ALA A 143 3.64 -13.39 3.21
N LEU A 144 4.96 -13.49 3.34
CA LEU A 144 5.88 -12.72 2.49
C LEU A 144 5.83 -13.15 1.03
N ARG A 145 5.52 -14.43 0.73
CA ARG A 145 5.38 -14.92 -0.66
C ARG A 145 4.22 -14.25 -1.39
N SER A 146 3.14 -13.87 -0.72
CA SER A 146 2.02 -13.18 -1.39
C SER A 146 2.39 -11.78 -1.91
N TYR A 147 3.46 -11.16 -1.38
CA TYR A 147 3.98 -9.86 -1.84
C TYR A 147 4.97 -10.00 -3.01
N THR A 148 5.26 -11.22 -3.48
CA THR A 148 6.22 -11.47 -4.57
C THR A 148 5.59 -11.63 -5.96
N THR A 149 4.26 -11.48 -6.05
CA THR A 149 3.46 -11.63 -7.29
C THR A 149 3.38 -10.30 -8.04
#